data_AF-A0A382D1V3-F1
#
_entry.id   AF-A0A382D1V3-F1
#
_cell.length_a   1.000
_cell.length_b   1.000
_cell.length_c   1.000
_cell.angle_alpha   90.00
_cell.angle_beta   90.00
_cell.angle_gamma   90.00
#
_symmetry.space_group_name_H-M   'P 1'
#
loop_
_entity.id
_entity.type
_entity.pdbx_description
1 polymer ?
#
loop_
_entity_poly.entity_id
_entity_poly.type
_entity_poly.pdbx_seq_one_letter_code
_entity_poly.pdbx_strand_id
1 'polypeptide(L)'
;MRNILARGGIEFIAVFLGLGLSLWVDEYLKEKEFTEQNFISLQRLYHNLENDSTDINWNINTVTQKIKSASWVEKWCDEGMPDNDSSRIFISGLAITKLFLNNVEEYNSLKSSGKMGLLNNDELIEAL
;
A
#
# COMPACT_ATOMS: atom_id res chain seq x y z
N MET A 1 -16.38 59.73 28.58
CA MET A 1 -15.23 59.11 27.90
C MET A 1 -14.91 57.67 28.35
N ARG A 2 -15.22 57.25 29.60
CA ARG A 2 -15.00 55.85 30.08
C ARG A 2 -15.72 54.75 29.28
N ASN A 3 -16.86 55.04 28.65
CA ASN A 3 -17.65 54.03 27.94
C ASN A 3 -17.16 53.73 26.51
N ILE A 4 -16.40 54.63 25.88
CA ILE A 4 -15.92 54.44 24.50
C ILE A 4 -14.71 53.51 24.46
N LEU A 5 -13.78 53.69 25.40
CA LEU A 5 -12.62 52.80 25.59
C LEU A 5 -13.04 51.38 26.01
N ALA A 6 -14.05 51.25 26.88
CA ALA A 6 -14.61 49.96 27.27
C ALA A 6 -15.32 49.26 26.09
N ARG A 7 -16.03 50.00 25.23
CA ARG A 7 -16.73 49.46 24.06
C ARG A 7 -15.76 49.01 22.97
N GLY A 8 -14.77 49.84 22.63
CA GLY A 8 -13.73 49.49 21.64
C GLY A 8 -12.81 48.36 22.10
N GLY A 9 -12.53 48.25 23.40
CA GLY A 9 -11.77 47.13 23.96
C GLY A 9 -12.52 45.79 23.89
N ILE A 10 -13.82 45.79 24.17
CA ILE A 10 -14.67 44.60 24.05
C ILE A 10 -14.82 44.17 22.58
N GLU A 11 -15.04 45.13 21.68
CA GLU A 11 -15.08 44.87 20.22
C GLU A 11 -13.76 44.30 19.71
N PHE A 12 -12.62 44.84 20.17
CA PHE A 12 -11.30 44.32 19.83
C PHE A 12 -11.11 42.87 20.31
N ILE A 13 -11.47 42.56 21.55
CA ILE A 13 -11.38 41.18 22.10
C ILE A 13 -12.29 40.24 21.31
N ALA A 14 -13.51 40.65 21.00
CA ALA A 14 -14.44 39.83 20.23
C ALA A 14 -13.93 39.52 18.82
N VAL A 15 -13.38 40.51 18.12
CA VAL A 15 -12.77 40.30 16.79
C VAL A 15 -11.51 39.44 16.89
N PHE A 16 -10.65 39.69 17.86
CA PHE A 16 -9.44 38.91 18.08
C PHE A 16 -9.75 37.44 18.37
N LEU A 17 -10.73 37.18 19.25
CA LEU A 17 -11.21 35.83 19.53
C LEU A 17 -11.86 35.19 18.30
N GLY A 18 -12.65 35.95 17.53
CA GLY A 18 -13.26 35.45 16.30
C GLY A 18 -12.21 34.96 15.28
N LEU A 19 -11.16 35.77 15.05
CA LEU A 19 -10.05 35.38 14.17
C LEU A 19 -9.24 34.22 14.73
N GLY A 20 -8.91 34.26 16.03
CA GLY A 20 -8.16 33.19 16.69
C GLY A 20 -8.90 31.85 16.65
N LEU A 21 -10.21 31.86 16.91
CA LEU A 21 -11.05 30.67 16.83
C LEU A 21 -11.19 30.16 15.39
N SER A 22 -11.33 31.04 14.40
CA SER A 22 -11.38 30.65 12.99
C SER A 22 -10.11 29.91 12.58
N LEU A 23 -8.94 30.48 12.88
CA LEU A 23 -7.65 29.86 12.54
C LEU A 23 -7.46 28.53 13.28
N TRP A 24 -7.89 28.46 14.54
CA TRP A 24 -7.80 27.22 15.31
C TRP A 24 -8.67 26.10 14.74
N VAL A 25 -9.91 26.41 14.34
CA VAL A 25 -10.81 25.43 13.70
C VAL A 25 -10.22 24.98 12.36
N ASP A 26 -9.69 25.91 11.56
CA ASP A 26 -9.09 25.58 10.26
C ASP A 26 -7.88 24.64 10.42
N GLU A 27 -7.00 24.90 11.39
CA GLU A 27 -5.84 24.04 11.64
C GLU A 27 -6.25 22.66 12.16
N TYR A 28 -7.24 22.61 13.06
CA TYR A 28 -7.79 21.34 13.56
C TYR A 28 -8.37 20.47 12.44
N LEU A 29 -9.12 21.07 11.51
CA LEU A 29 -9.68 20.34 10.38
C LEU A 29 -8.57 19.81 9.45
N LYS A 30 -7.54 20.62 9.16
CA LYS A 30 -6.39 20.18 8.36
C LYS A 30 -5.63 19.03 9.01
N GLU A 31 -5.37 19.09 10.31
CA GLU A 31 -4.67 18.03 11.04
C GLU A 31 -5.47 16.72 11.01
N LYS A 32 -6.80 16.82 11.14
CA LYS A 32 -7.69 15.67 11.01
C LYS A 32 -7.65 15.07 9.60
N GLU A 33 -7.77 15.89 8.56
CA GLU A 33 -7.70 15.43 7.17
C GLU A 33 -6.34 14.81 6.83
N PHE A 34 -5.25 15.40 7.33
CA PHE A 34 -3.90 14.87 7.19
C PHE A 34 -3.78 13.48 7.83
N THR A 35 -4.27 13.32 9.06
CA THR A 35 -4.24 12.05 9.78
C THR A 35 -5.04 10.97 9.08
N GLU A 36 -6.22 11.33 8.54
CA GLU A 36 -7.07 10.42 7.79
C GLU A 36 -6.40 9.98 6.48
N GLN A 37 -5.81 10.92 5.73
CA GLN A 37 -5.08 10.62 4.50
C GLN A 37 -3.85 9.74 4.76
N ASN A 38 -3.07 10.03 5.81
CA ASN A 38 -1.96 9.20 6.26
C ASN A 38 -2.41 7.75 6.50
N PHE A 39 -3.49 7.57 7.28
CA PHE A 39 -4.03 6.25 7.58
C PHE A 39 -4.45 5.49 6.31
N ILE A 40 -5.19 6.16 5.40
CA ILE A 40 -5.66 5.54 4.16
C ILE A 40 -4.48 5.11 3.28
N SER A 41 -3.46 5.96 3.12
CA SER A 41 -2.29 5.63 2.30
C SER A 41 -1.46 4.50 2.90
N LEU A 42 -1.26 4.48 4.22
CA LEU A 42 -0.61 3.37 4.90
C LEU A 42 -1.39 2.06 4.75
N GLN A 43 -2.71 2.12 4.86
CA GLN A 43 -3.58 0.96 4.69
C GLN A 43 -3.49 0.39 3.26
N ARG A 44 -3.42 1.25 2.24
CA ARG A 44 -3.25 0.84 0.85
C ARG A 44 -1.86 0.26 0.57
N LEU A 45 -0.80 0.87 1.09
CA LEU A 45 0.55 0.32 1.01
C LEU A 45 0.61 -1.07 1.66
N TYR A 46 0.03 -1.22 2.85
CA TYR A 46 -0.10 -2.50 3.53
C TYR A 46 -0.83 -3.53 2.66
N HIS A 47 -1.97 -3.15 2.09
CA HIS A 47 -2.76 -4.07 1.28
C HIS A 47 -2.05 -4.48 -0.01
N ASN A 48 -1.30 -3.58 -0.65
CA ASN A 48 -0.44 -3.91 -1.79
C ASN A 48 0.59 -4.98 -1.41
N LEU A 49 1.27 -4.83 -0.26
CA LEU A 49 2.24 -5.80 0.23
C LEU A 49 1.60 -7.14 0.63
N GLU A 50 0.40 -7.11 1.22
CA GLU A 50 -0.37 -8.30 1.58
C GLU A 50 -0.79 -9.10 0.35
N ASN A 51 -1.24 -8.42 -0.71
CA ASN A 51 -1.56 -9.03 -2.00
C ASN A 51 -0.30 -9.64 -2.65
N ASP A 52 0.80 -8.89 -2.71
CA ASP A 52 2.07 -9.38 -3.24
C ASP A 52 2.56 -10.62 -2.48
N SER A 53 2.45 -10.61 -1.14
CA SER A 53 2.81 -11.76 -0.29
C SER A 53 1.98 -13.00 -0.61
N THR A 54 0.67 -12.81 -0.81
CA THR A 54 -0.25 -13.90 -1.18
C THR A 54 0.10 -14.47 -2.56
N ASP A 55 0.35 -13.60 -3.54
CA ASP A 55 0.73 -13.99 -4.89
C ASP A 55 2.08 -14.71 -4.92
N ILE A 56 3.06 -14.25 -4.14
CA ILE A 56 4.37 -14.90 -3.98
C ILE A 56 4.19 -16.32 -3.46
N ASN A 57 3.36 -16.54 -2.43
CA ASN A 57 3.12 -17.87 -1.89
C ASN A 57 2.50 -18.81 -2.94
N TRP A 58 1.56 -18.32 -3.73
CA TRP A 58 0.97 -19.10 -4.82
C TRP A 58 1.98 -19.40 -5.93
N ASN A 59 2.83 -18.44 -6.26
CA ASN A 59 3.90 -18.60 -7.23
C ASN A 59 4.93 -19.64 -6.76
N ILE A 60 5.36 -19.59 -5.50
CA ILE A 60 6.26 -20.58 -4.90
C ILE A 60 5.67 -21.99 -4.99
N ASN A 61 4.40 -22.17 -4.59
CA ASN A 61 3.76 -23.47 -4.69
C ASN A 61 3.73 -23.97 -6.15
N THR A 62 3.43 -23.09 -7.09
CA THR A 62 3.37 -23.48 -8.50
C THR A 62 4.74 -23.84 -9.08
N VAL A 63 5.77 -23.04 -8.78
CA VAL A 63 7.15 -23.36 -9.17
C VAL A 63 7.61 -24.67 -8.53
N THR A 64 7.23 -24.93 -7.29
CA THR A 64 7.51 -26.21 -6.61
C THR A 64 6.88 -27.39 -7.34
N GLN A 65 5.61 -27.28 -7.76
CA GLN A 65 4.97 -28.31 -8.59
C GLN A 65 5.65 -28.47 -9.95
N LYS A 66 6.09 -27.37 -10.56
CA LYS A 66 6.84 -27.42 -11.82
C LYS A 66 8.19 -28.13 -11.67
N ILE A 67 8.92 -27.89 -10.59
CA ILE A 67 10.17 -28.60 -10.28
C ILE A 67 9.89 -30.10 -10.14
N LYS A 68 8.84 -30.48 -9.41
CA LYS A 68 8.41 -31.87 -9.28
C LYS A 68 8.07 -32.50 -10.64
N SER A 69 7.33 -31.79 -11.49
CA SER A 69 7.05 -32.20 -12.87
C SER A 69 8.33 -32.40 -13.68
N ALA A 70 9.29 -31.48 -13.57
CA ALA A 70 10.56 -31.56 -14.29
C ALA A 70 11.34 -32.80 -13.88
N SER A 71 11.43 -33.09 -12.57
CA SER A 71 12.11 -34.29 -12.08
C SER A 71 11.47 -35.59 -12.58
N TRP A 72 10.14 -35.66 -12.70
CA TRP A 72 9.47 -36.83 -13.27
C TRP A 72 9.75 -36.98 -14.76
N VAL A 73 9.70 -35.89 -15.51
CA VAL A 73 9.97 -35.91 -16.96
C VAL A 73 11.43 -36.27 -17.23
N GLU A 74 12.38 -35.73 -16.46
CA GLU A 74 13.79 -36.09 -16.53
C GLU A 74 13.99 -37.60 -16.31
N LYS A 75 13.37 -38.17 -15.27
CA LYS A 75 13.42 -39.62 -15.00
C LYS A 75 12.88 -40.45 -16.17
N TRP A 76 11.81 -39.99 -16.83
CA TRP A 76 11.23 -40.69 -17.98
C TRP A 76 12.06 -40.60 -19.26
N CYS A 77 12.99 -39.65 -19.36
CA CYS A 77 13.94 -39.64 -20.46
C CYS A 77 14.86 -40.87 -20.42
N ASP A 78 15.18 -41.38 -19.23
CA ASP A 78 16.03 -42.56 -19.05
C ASP A 78 15.24 -43.87 -19.02
N GLU A 79 14.12 -43.89 -18.29
CA GLU A 79 13.36 -45.13 -18.01
C GLU A 79 12.21 -45.40 -19.01
N GLY A 80 11.89 -44.42 -19.86
CA GLY A 80 10.70 -44.42 -20.69
C GLY A 80 9.48 -43.85 -19.95
N MET A 81 8.66 -43.09 -20.67
CA MET A 81 7.47 -42.46 -20.11
C MET A 81 6.33 -43.49 -19.94
N PRO A 82 5.67 -43.53 -18.78
CA PRO A 82 4.49 -44.37 -18.59
C PRO A 82 3.28 -43.82 -19.37
N ASP A 83 2.54 -44.71 -19.99
CA ASP A 83 1.28 -44.40 -20.69
C ASP A 83 0.11 -44.38 -19.70
N ASN A 84 -0.07 -43.26 -19.00
CA ASN A 84 -1.18 -43.05 -18.07
C ASN A 84 -1.52 -41.56 -17.91
N ASP A 85 -2.66 -41.26 -17.28
CA ASP A 85 -3.10 -39.88 -17.07
C ASP A 85 -2.14 -39.05 -16.18
N SER A 86 -1.35 -39.71 -15.33
CA SER A 86 -0.39 -39.01 -14.47
C SER A 86 0.74 -38.38 -15.28
N SER A 87 1.22 -39.03 -16.34
CA SER A 87 2.28 -38.46 -17.19
C SER A 87 1.83 -37.18 -17.89
N ARG A 88 0.57 -37.14 -18.33
CA ARG A 88 -0.04 -35.93 -18.90
C ARG A 88 -0.12 -34.77 -17.91
N ILE A 89 -0.43 -35.04 -16.64
CA ILE A 89 -0.47 -34.00 -15.59
C ILE A 89 0.92 -33.39 -15.39
N PHE A 90 1.96 -34.21 -15.28
CA PHE A 90 3.31 -33.72 -15.04
C PHE A 90 3.86 -32.93 -16.24
N ILE A 91 3.66 -33.41 -17.48
CA ILE A 91 4.01 -32.67 -18.69
C ILE A 91 3.30 -31.32 -18.75
N SER A 92 1.98 -31.31 -18.46
CA SER A 92 1.20 -30.07 -18.46
C SER A 92 1.70 -29.09 -17.39
N GLY A 93 2.16 -29.58 -16.24
CA GLY A 93 2.78 -28.78 -15.18
C GLY A 93 4.03 -28.01 -15.63
N LEU A 94 4.76 -28.49 -16.64
CA LEU A 94 5.92 -27.78 -17.20
C LEU A 94 5.54 -26.51 -17.97
N ALA A 95 4.37 -26.52 -18.61
CA ALA A 95 3.88 -25.39 -19.39
C ALA A 95 3.44 -24.21 -18.51
N ILE A 96 3.31 -24.41 -17.20
CA ILE A 96 2.92 -23.34 -16.29
C ILE A 96 4.07 -22.32 -16.17
N THR A 97 3.76 -21.07 -16.48
CA THR A 97 4.65 -19.92 -16.32
C THR A 97 4.11 -18.99 -15.25
N LYS A 98 4.98 -18.50 -14.37
CA LYS A 98 4.66 -17.46 -13.39
C LYS A 98 5.48 -16.22 -13.67
N LEU A 99 4.89 -15.08 -13.37
CA LEU A 99 5.52 -13.79 -13.41
C LEU A 99 5.48 -13.21 -11.99
N PHE A 100 6.61 -12.69 -11.54
CA PHE A 100 6.71 -11.99 -10.26
C PHE A 100 6.65 -10.50 -10.57
N LEU A 101 5.54 -9.86 -10.19
CA LEU A 101 5.35 -8.42 -10.27
C LEU A 101 5.05 -7.91 -8.88
N ASN A 102 5.62 -6.75 -8.56
CA ASN A 102 5.33 -6.01 -7.34
C ASN A 102 4.19 -5.02 -7.59
N ASN A 103 3.29 -4.89 -6.61
CA ASN A 103 2.23 -3.91 -6.65
C ASN A 103 2.72 -2.54 -6.16
N VAL A 104 3.15 -1.73 -7.12
CA VAL A 104 3.67 -0.36 -6.91
C VAL A 104 2.61 0.73 -7.05
N GLU A 105 1.32 0.38 -7.06
CA GLU A 105 0.24 1.34 -7.35
C GLU A 105 0.19 2.51 -6.36
N GLU A 106 0.07 2.23 -5.06
CA GLU A 106 -0.02 3.30 -4.05
C GLU A 106 1.30 4.06 -3.93
N TYR A 107 2.44 3.39 -4.05
CA TYR A 107 3.74 4.06 -4.10
C TYR A 107 3.82 5.09 -5.24
N ASN A 108 3.46 4.68 -6.45
CA ASN A 108 3.47 5.57 -7.62
C ASN A 108 2.43 6.70 -7.48
N SER A 109 1.27 6.41 -6.88
CA SER A 109 0.25 7.40 -6.56
C SER A 109 0.80 8.48 -5.61
N LEU A 110 1.41 8.08 -4.49
CA LEU A 110 2.03 8.98 -3.52
C LEU A 110 3.16 9.81 -4.12
N LYS A 111 4.04 9.17 -4.91
CA LYS A 111 5.17 9.82 -5.58
C LYS A 111 4.72 10.85 -6.61
N SER A 112 3.78 10.48 -7.49
CA SER A 112 3.29 11.35 -8.55
C SER A 112 2.43 12.52 -8.04
N SER A 113 1.70 12.30 -6.95
CA SER A 113 0.88 13.35 -6.31
C SER A 113 1.65 14.24 -5.35
N GLY A 114 2.93 13.94 -5.06
CA GLY A 114 3.73 14.66 -4.07
C GLY A 114 3.24 14.45 -2.63
N LYS A 115 2.42 13.43 -2.40
CA LYS A 115 1.79 13.13 -1.10
C LYS A 115 2.63 12.27 -0.17
N MET A 116 3.86 11.95 -0.56
CA MET A 116 4.78 11.16 0.27
C MET A 116 4.96 11.77 1.66
N GLY A 117 5.02 13.11 1.76
CA GLY A 117 5.12 13.83 3.03
C GLY A 117 3.85 13.82 3.89
N LEU A 118 2.75 13.23 3.41
CA LEU A 118 1.57 12.96 4.26
C LEU A 118 1.79 11.73 5.14
N LEU A 119 2.78 10.88 4.82
CA LEU A 119 3.11 9.74 5.64
C LEU A 119 3.79 10.22 6.92
N ASN A 120 3.16 9.99 8.08
CA ASN A 120 3.73 10.36 9.37
C ASN A 120 4.75 9.31 9.86
N ASN A 121 5.72 8.98 9.02
CA ASN A 121 6.78 8.01 9.29
C ASN A 121 7.98 8.23 8.36
N ASP A 122 8.99 8.95 8.85
CA ASP A 122 10.18 9.31 8.07
C ASP A 122 11.01 8.08 7.66
N GLU A 123 11.12 7.07 8.52
CA GLU A 123 11.83 5.83 8.21
C GLU A 123 11.16 5.08 7.04
N LEU A 124 9.82 5.04 7.03
CA LEU A 124 9.07 4.48 5.92
C LEU A 124 9.26 5.29 4.63
N ILE A 125 9.26 6.62 4.72
CA ILE A 125 9.48 7.48 3.55
C ILE A 125 10.88 7.24 2.97
N GLU A 126 11.91 7.12 3.80
CA GLU A 126 13.28 6.83 3.35
C GLU A 126 13.43 5.44 2.72
N ALA A 127 12.61 4.47 3.16
CA ALA A 127 12.63 3.11 2.66
C ALA A 127 11.88 2.91 1.31
N LEU A 128 11.08 3.88 0.87
CA LEU A 128 10.23 3.83 -0.34
C LEU A 128 10.83 4.61 -1.52
#